data_AF-A0A7W7RQX9-F1
#
_entry.id   AF-A0A7W7RQX9-F1
#
_cell.length_a   1.000
_cell.length_b   1.000
_cell.length_c   1.000
_cell.angle_alpha   90.00
_cell.angle_beta   90.00
_cell.angle_gamma   90.00
#
_symmetry.space_group_name_H-M   'P 1'
#
loop_
_entity.id
_entity.type
_entity.pdbx_description
1 polymer ?
#
loop_
_entity_poly.entity_id
_entity_poly.type
_entity_poly.pdbx_seq_one_letter_code
_entity_poly.pdbx_strand_id
1 'polypeptide(L)'
;MAPLGIRQTAVTLAPAWIEREFQYWHLLALPLGLEEIPLDDAEVSGLVQIGLHDAISLAAGDRTEAPARYLIRSGDSREYQDATLTRDDLVPGYLDEDSDRLYLRLFVAAHRYLQGEHDRLFW
;
A
#
# COMPACT_ATOMS: atom_id res chain seq x y z
N MET A 1 -19.66 23.60 9.67
CA MET A 1 -18.37 23.17 10.26
C MET A 1 -18.30 21.67 10.04
N ALA A 2 -17.53 21.23 9.04
CA ALA A 2 -17.40 19.82 8.68
C ALA A 2 -15.98 19.37 9.07
N PRO A 3 -15.81 18.25 9.79
CA PRO A 3 -14.49 17.78 10.15
C PRO A 3 -13.68 17.36 8.92
N LEU A 4 -12.39 17.69 8.98
CA LEU A 4 -11.33 17.47 7.99
C LEU A 4 -10.81 16.02 7.97
N GLY A 5 -10.53 15.51 6.75
CA GLY A 5 -9.50 14.51 6.37
C GLY A 5 -9.73 13.04 6.78
N ILE A 6 -9.46 12.01 5.98
CA ILE A 6 -9.11 11.83 4.56
C ILE A 6 -9.94 10.63 4.08
N ARG A 7 -10.56 10.77 2.90
CA ARG A 7 -11.15 9.66 2.14
C ARG A 7 -10.05 9.07 1.27
N GLN A 8 -9.52 7.92 1.65
CA GLN A 8 -8.47 7.27 0.87
C GLN A 8 -9.08 6.25 -0.10
N THR A 9 -9.52 6.73 -1.26
CA THR A 9 -9.61 5.88 -2.47
C THR A 9 -8.49 6.32 -3.38
N ALA A 10 -7.44 5.50 -3.45
CA ALA A 10 -6.31 5.64 -4.37
C ALA A 10 -6.80 6.00 -5.78
N VAL A 11 -6.70 7.27 -6.16
CA VAL A 11 -7.04 7.72 -7.51
C VAL A 11 -6.07 8.82 -7.89
N THR A 12 -5.38 8.57 -9.00
CA THR A 12 -4.89 9.56 -9.97
C THR A 12 -5.71 10.85 -9.85
N LEU A 13 -5.17 11.84 -9.13
CA LEU A 13 -5.87 13.11 -8.87
C LEU A 13 -6.53 13.58 -10.16
N ALA A 14 -7.84 13.87 -10.10
CA ALA A 14 -8.53 14.41 -11.26
C ALA A 14 -7.76 15.68 -11.71
N PRO A 15 -7.57 15.93 -13.03
CA PRO A 15 -6.58 16.91 -13.51
C PRO A 15 -6.71 18.34 -12.94
N ALA A 16 -7.85 18.70 -12.35
CA ALA A 16 -8.12 19.99 -11.72
C ALA A 16 -7.80 20.05 -10.21
N TRP A 17 -7.32 18.96 -9.61
CA TRP A 17 -7.11 18.83 -8.17
C TRP A 17 -5.62 18.70 -7.86
N ILE A 18 -5.19 19.43 -6.83
CA ILE A 18 -3.84 19.35 -6.27
C ILE A 18 -3.98 18.93 -4.82
N GLU A 19 -3.36 17.81 -4.47
CA GLU A 19 -3.25 17.37 -3.08
C GLU A 19 -2.01 18.02 -2.44
N ARG A 20 -2.18 18.50 -1.21
CA ARG A 20 -1.10 19.09 -0.40
C ARG A 20 -1.28 18.64 1.04
N GLU A 21 -0.48 17.68 1.47
CA GLU A 21 -0.63 17.09 2.79
C GLU A 21 0.70 16.98 3.52
N PHE A 22 0.65 17.17 4.84
CA PHE A 22 1.68 16.69 5.75
C PHE A 22 1.29 15.30 6.19
N GLN A 23 2.07 14.30 5.80
CA GLN A 23 1.75 12.90 6.09
C GLN A 23 2.66 12.34 7.18
N TYR A 24 2.07 11.67 8.16
CA TYR A 24 2.80 10.89 9.16
C TYR A 24 2.75 9.43 8.78
N TRP A 25 3.90 8.76 8.78
CA TRP A 25 3.99 7.35 8.43
C TRP A 25 4.26 6.51 9.67
N HIS A 26 3.50 5.43 9.79
CA HIS A 26 3.61 4.47 10.87
C HIS A 26 3.76 3.08 10.29
N LEU A 27 4.70 2.30 10.83
CA LEU A 27 4.83 0.88 10.55
C LEU A 27 4.23 0.11 11.71
N LEU A 28 3.30 -0.77 11.42
CA LEU A 28 2.65 -1.61 12.40
C LEU A 28 2.85 -3.06 12.02
N ALA A 29 3.73 -3.75 12.75
CA ALA A 29 3.90 -5.19 12.61
C ALA A 29 2.78 -5.88 13.37
N LEU A 30 1.84 -6.47 12.64
CA LEU A 30 0.70 -7.21 13.20
C LEU A 30 0.92 -8.72 13.03
N PRO A 31 0.83 -9.52 14.10
CA PRO A 31 0.87 -10.97 14.00
C PRO A 31 -0.51 -11.52 13.60
N LEU A 32 -1.05 -11.03 12.48
CA LEU A 32 -2.39 -11.34 12.00
C LEU A 32 -2.33 -11.87 10.57
N GLY A 33 -3.14 -12.86 10.27
CA GLY A 33 -3.48 -13.25 8.91
C GLY A 33 -4.30 -12.17 8.21
N LEU A 34 -4.32 -12.20 6.88
CA LEU A 34 -5.09 -11.26 6.05
C LEU A 34 -6.59 -11.30 6.40
N GLU A 35 -7.08 -12.48 6.77
CA GLU A 35 -8.45 -12.79 7.18
C GLU A 35 -8.89 -12.13 8.49
N GLU A 36 -7.93 -11.84 9.37
CA GLU A 36 -8.20 -11.26 10.68
C GLU A 36 -8.29 -9.74 10.64
N ILE A 37 -7.93 -9.13 9.49
CA ILE A 37 -7.98 -7.68 9.33
C ILE A 37 -9.45 -7.24 9.15
N PRO A 38 -9.98 -6.40 10.06
CA PRO A 38 -11.31 -5.83 9.89
C PRO A 38 -11.29 -4.84 8.73
N LEU A 39 -12.34 -4.86 7.90
CA LEU A 39 -12.49 -3.96 6.77
C LEU A 39 -13.79 -3.18 6.96
N ASP A 40 -13.74 -1.86 6.79
CA ASP A 40 -14.94 -1.04 6.74
C ASP A 40 -15.59 -1.17 5.36
N ASP A 41 -16.86 -1.55 5.34
CA ASP A 41 -17.64 -1.84 4.15
C ASP A 41 -17.83 -0.65 3.21
N ALA A 42 -17.74 0.58 3.71
CA ALA A 42 -17.90 1.77 2.89
C ALA A 42 -16.60 2.26 2.22
N GLU A 43 -15.42 1.89 2.73
CA GLU A 43 -14.16 2.55 2.36
C GLU A 43 -13.14 1.64 1.66
N VAL A 44 -13.14 0.33 1.92
CA VAL A 44 -12.06 -0.57 1.47
C VAL A 44 -12.59 -1.71 0.60
N SER A 45 -12.35 -1.71 -0.72
CA SER A 45 -12.86 -2.76 -1.61
C SER A 45 -12.18 -4.14 -1.46
N GLY A 46 -11.00 -4.18 -0.83
CA GLY A 46 -10.23 -5.40 -0.60
C GLY A 46 -8.82 -5.11 -0.09
N LEU A 47 -8.06 -6.17 0.15
CA LEU A 47 -6.65 -6.09 0.55
C LEU A 47 -5.77 -6.92 -0.40
N VAL A 48 -4.51 -6.51 -0.50
CA VAL A 48 -3.47 -7.26 -1.18
C VAL A 48 -2.33 -7.52 -0.20
N GLN A 49 -1.95 -8.78 -0.05
CA GLN A 49 -0.77 -9.22 0.67
C GLN A 49 0.31 -9.61 -0.35
N ILE A 50 1.52 -9.09 -0.15
CA ILE A 50 2.69 -9.36 -0.99
C ILE A 50 3.93 -9.55 -0.13
N GLY A 51 4.85 -10.40 -0.60
CA GLY A 51 6.16 -10.55 0.03
C GLY A 51 6.96 -9.25 -0.03
N LEU A 52 7.58 -8.86 1.08
CA LEU A 52 8.21 -7.54 1.19
C LEU A 52 9.36 -7.33 0.18
N HIS A 53 10.15 -8.37 -0.10
CA HIS A 53 11.21 -8.29 -1.10
C HIS A 53 10.66 -8.13 -2.53
N ASP A 54 9.56 -8.80 -2.84
CA ASP A 54 8.89 -8.67 -4.12
C ASP A 54 8.24 -7.28 -4.28
N ALA A 55 7.66 -6.74 -3.20
CA ALA A 55 7.12 -5.38 -3.17
C ALA A 55 8.21 -4.32 -3.41
N ILE A 56 9.39 -4.48 -2.81
CA ILE A 56 10.55 -3.62 -3.07
C ILE A 56 10.97 -3.72 -4.54
N SER A 57 11.10 -4.94 -5.08
CA SER A 57 11.51 -5.17 -6.47
C SER A 57 10.50 -4.58 -7.46
N LEU A 58 9.20 -4.74 -7.20
CA LEU A 58 8.12 -4.13 -7.97
C LEU A 58 8.20 -2.61 -7.94
N ALA A 59 8.36 -2.00 -6.75
CA ALA A 59 8.41 -0.54 -6.60
C ALA A 59 9.71 0.07 -7.16
N ALA A 60 10.82 -0.67 -7.09
CA ALA A 60 12.11 -0.28 -7.68
C ALA A 60 12.09 -0.30 -9.22
N GLY A 61 11.23 -1.13 -9.82
CA GLY A 61 11.19 -1.37 -11.26
C GLY A 61 12.08 -2.54 -11.71
N ASP A 62 12.69 -3.25 -10.77
CA ASP A 62 13.53 -4.44 -11.04
C ASP A 62 12.69 -5.64 -11.51
N ARG A 63 11.40 -5.64 -11.15
CA ARG A 63 10.39 -6.60 -11.61
C ARG A 63 9.11 -5.87 -12.00
N THR A 64 8.37 -6.45 -12.93
CA THR A 64 7.06 -5.95 -13.38
C THR A 64 5.90 -6.73 -12.77
N GLU A 65 6.16 -7.89 -12.17
CA GLU A 65 5.17 -8.79 -11.58
C GLU A 65 5.70 -9.49 -10.32
N ALA A 66 4.78 -9.85 -9.42
CA ALA A 66 5.05 -10.62 -8.22
C ALA A 66 3.85 -11.47 -7.78
N PRO A 67 4.08 -12.62 -7.12
CA PRO A 67 3.00 -13.36 -6.48
C PRO A 67 2.38 -12.51 -5.35
N ALA A 68 1.06 -12.51 -5.29
CA ALA A 68 0.30 -11.81 -4.27
C ALA A 68 -0.95 -12.59 -3.88
N ARG A 69 -1.46 -12.33 -2.68
CA ARG A 69 -2.71 -12.88 -2.19
C ARG A 69 -3.71 -11.76 -2.00
N TYR A 70 -4.85 -11.90 -2.62
CA TYR A 70 -5.93 -10.93 -2.60
C TYR A 70 -7.02 -11.39 -1.63
N LEU A 71 -7.55 -10.44 -0.87
CA LEU A 71 -8.80 -10.56 -0.15
C LEU A 71 -9.80 -9.61 -0.81
N ILE A 72 -10.73 -10.17 -1.56
CA ILE A 72 -11.68 -9.40 -2.38
C ILE A 72 -13.09 -9.59 -1.81
N ARG A 73 -13.90 -8.55 -1.89
CA ARG A 73 -15.32 -8.64 -1.55
C ARG A 73 -16.12 -9.30 -2.67
N SER A 74 -16.98 -10.23 -2.28
CA SER A 74 -17.94 -10.91 -3.14
C SER A 74 -19.31 -10.89 -2.45
N GLY A 75 -20.07 -9.81 -2.68
CA GLY A 75 -21.32 -9.53 -1.95
C GLY A 75 -21.08 -9.35 -0.45
N ASP A 76 -21.82 -10.11 0.37
CA ASP A 76 -21.67 -10.13 1.85
C ASP A 76 -20.50 -11.00 2.33
N SER A 77 -19.78 -11.64 1.39
CA SER A 77 -18.70 -12.57 1.69
C SER A 77 -17.34 -12.03 1.25
N ARG A 78 -16.29 -12.64 1.80
CA ARG A 78 -14.90 -12.35 1.46
C ARG A 78 -14.28 -13.56 0.78
N GLU A 79 -13.65 -13.37 -0.36
CA GLU A 79 -13.00 -14.41 -1.14
C GLU A 79 -11.48 -14.19 -1.17
N TYR A 80 -10.74 -15.28 -1.15
CA TYR A 80 -9.29 -15.27 -1.27
C TYR A 80 -8.87 -15.76 -2.63
N GLN A 81 -7.90 -15.08 -3.22
CA GLN A 81 -7.33 -15.48 -4.48
C GLN A 81 -5.82 -15.26 -4.46
N ASP A 82 -5.07 -16.34 -4.67
CA ASP A 82 -3.67 -16.22 -5.04
C ASP A 82 -3.60 -15.80 -6.51
N ALA A 83 -2.88 -14.72 -6.80
CA ALA A 83 -2.80 -14.11 -8.11
C ALA A 83 -1.45 -13.40 -8.29
N THR A 84 -1.30 -12.71 -9.42
CA THR A 84 -0.14 -11.88 -9.70
C THR A 84 -0.50 -10.42 -9.46
N LEU A 85 0.36 -9.68 -8.76
CA LEU A 85 0.33 -8.22 -8.69
C LEU A 85 1.36 -7.70 -9.69
N THR A 86 0.93 -6.78 -10.55
CA THR A 86 1.80 -6.12 -11.51
C THR A 86 2.19 -4.72 -11.03
N ARG A 87 3.27 -4.17 -11.58
CA ARG A 87 3.66 -2.78 -11.29
C ARG A 87 2.59 -1.78 -11.72
N ASP A 88 1.81 -2.10 -12.76
CA ASP A 88 0.73 -1.25 -13.26
C ASP A 88 -0.50 -1.21 -12.32
N ASP A 89 -0.62 -2.19 -11.41
CA ASP A 89 -1.63 -2.19 -10.35
C ASP A 89 -1.29 -1.24 -9.19
N LEU A 90 -0.05 -0.75 -9.13
CA LEU A 90 0.39 0.23 -8.14
C LEU A 90 0.08 1.65 -8.61
N VAL A 91 -0.21 2.55 -7.67
CA VAL A 91 -0.45 3.98 -7.96
C VAL A 91 0.78 4.61 -8.63
N PRO A 92 0.69 5.06 -9.90
CA PRO A 92 1.86 5.52 -10.66
C PRO A 92 2.61 6.68 -10.01
N GLY A 93 1.89 7.67 -9.45
CA GLY A 93 2.49 8.82 -8.78
C GLY A 93 3.35 8.46 -7.55
N TYR A 94 3.18 7.26 -6.99
CA TYR A 94 3.98 6.74 -5.88
C TYR A 94 5.20 5.93 -6.34
N LEU A 95 5.33 5.72 -7.65
CA LEU A 95 6.43 5.02 -8.29
C LEU A 95 7.40 5.94 -9.02
N ASP A 96 6.92 7.11 -9.48
CA ASP A 96 7.66 8.05 -10.32
C ASP A 96 9.00 8.47 -9.70
N GLU A 97 10.06 8.49 -10.52
CA GLU A 97 11.40 8.91 -10.09
C GLU A 97 11.50 10.40 -9.78
N ASP A 98 10.65 11.20 -10.42
CA ASP A 98 10.50 12.63 -10.18
C ASP A 98 9.63 12.93 -8.93
N SER A 99 9.11 11.90 -8.27
CA SER A 99 8.38 11.98 -7.00
C SER A 99 9.18 11.37 -5.85
N ASP A 100 8.60 11.38 -4.65
CA ASP A 100 9.22 10.82 -3.45
C ASP A 100 9.40 9.28 -3.49
N ARG A 101 9.01 8.59 -4.57
CA ARG A 101 9.02 7.12 -4.69
C ARG A 101 8.42 6.45 -3.46
N LEU A 102 7.24 6.93 -3.07
CA LEU A 102 6.58 6.65 -1.80
C LEU A 102 6.56 5.16 -1.46
N TYR A 103 6.13 4.30 -2.39
CA TYR A 103 6.06 2.87 -2.13
C TYR A 103 7.43 2.26 -1.83
N LEU A 104 8.46 2.63 -2.60
CA LEU A 104 9.80 2.11 -2.37
C LEU A 104 10.33 2.51 -0.98
N ARG A 105 10.16 3.78 -0.59
CA ARG A 105 10.57 4.25 0.74
C ARG A 105 9.86 3.51 1.85
N LEU A 106 8.53 3.33 1.73
CA LEU A 106 7.73 2.60 2.72
C LEU A 106 8.17 1.14 2.84
N PHE A 107 8.35 0.43 1.73
CA PHE A 107 8.73 -0.98 1.76
C PHE A 107 10.17 -1.19 2.26
N VAL A 108 11.11 -0.32 1.90
CA VAL A 108 12.48 -0.36 2.44
C VAL A 108 12.48 -0.07 3.95
N ALA A 109 11.70 0.91 4.42
CA ALA A 109 11.56 1.19 5.84
C ALA A 109 10.95 0.00 6.60
N ALA A 110 9.90 -0.62 6.05
CA ALA A 110 9.32 -1.84 6.61
C ALA A 110 10.35 -2.98 6.68
N HIS A 111 11.19 -3.13 5.66
CA HIS A 111 12.22 -4.16 5.63
C HIS A 111 13.26 -3.94 6.74
N ARG A 112 13.77 -2.71 6.86
CA ARG A 112 14.70 -2.31 7.92
C ARG A 112 14.08 -2.50 9.32
N TYR A 113 12.82 -2.12 9.49
CA TYR A 113 12.07 -2.34 10.74
C TYR A 113 12.03 -3.82 11.14
N LEU A 114 11.72 -4.70 10.20
CA LEU A 114 11.69 -6.14 10.45
C LEU A 114 13.09 -6.75 10.71
N GLN A 115 14.17 -6.06 10.29
CA GLN A 115 15.55 -6.43 10.62
C GLN A 115 16.05 -5.84 11.95
N GLY A 116 15.19 -5.11 12.69
CA GLY A 116 15.51 -4.55 14.00
C GLY A 116 16.02 -3.11 13.98
N GLU A 117 15.93 -2.41 12.85
CA GLU A 117 16.19 -0.98 12.80
C GLU A 117 14.91 -0.22 13.16
N HIS A 118 14.88 0.45 14.31
CA HIS A 118 13.66 1.14 14.78
C HIS A 118 13.79 2.67 14.75
N ASP A 119 15.01 3.20 14.63
CA ASP A 119 15.29 4.63 14.63
C ASP A 119 15.45 5.18 13.22
N ARG A 120 14.92 6.39 12.96
CA ARG A 120 15.12 7.14 11.70
C ARG A 120 14.78 6.35 10.44
N LEU A 121 13.70 5.55 10.49
CA LEU A 121 13.29 4.73 9.35
C LEU A 121 12.87 5.53 8.12
N PHE A 122 12.39 6.75 8.34
CA PHE A 122 11.86 7.63 7.30
C PHE A 122 12.69 8.91 7.10
N TRP A 123 13.84 9.01 7.79
CA TRP A 123 14.72 10.18 7.84
C TRP A 123 16.14 9.85 7.37
#